data_AF-A0A7J7UP62-F1
#
_entry.id   AF-A0A7J7UP62-F1
#
_cell.length_a   1.000
_cell.length_b   1.000
_cell.length_c   1.000
_cell.angle_alpha   90.00
_cell.angle_beta   90.00
_cell.angle_gamma   90.00
#
_symmetry.space_group_name_H-M   'P 1'
#
loop_
_entity.id
_entity.type
_entity.pdbx_description
1 polymer ?
#
loop_
_entity_poly.entity_id
_entity_poly.type
_entity_poly.pdbx_seq_one_letter_code
_entity_poly.pdbx_strand_id
1 'polypeptide(L)'
;MEFSLAWDMPRIMFGAQGQVYYRRYTRFFGSDGDAAPALSHYALCQYADWEERISAWQSPVLDDRSLPAWYKSALFNELYFLADGGTVWLEVPEDSLPEELGGNMCQLRPLLTEYGRFGYLEGQEYRMYNTYDVHFYASFALIMLWPKLELSLQYDMALATLGEDLTWRRYLMSGVMAPVKRRNVIPHDIGDPDDEPWLRVNAYVIHDTADWKDLNLKFVLQVYRDYYLTGDQGFLRDMWPVCLAVMESEMKFDKDQDGLIENGGYADQTYDAWVTTGPSAYCGGLWLAAVAVMVQMAALCGTQDIQDKFSSILSRGQQAYERLLWNGRYYNYDCSSRPQSCSIMSDQCAGQWFLRASGLGEGETEVFPTQHVVRALQTIFEFNVQAFAGGTMGAVNGMQPQGVPDRSSVQSDEVWVGVVYGLAATMIQEGLTWEGFQTAEGCYRTVWERLGLGFQTPEAYCQKRVFRSLAYMRPLSIWAMQLALQQQHKKAELQTSRAQD
;
A
#
# COMPACT_ATOMS: atom_id res chain seq x y z
N MET A 1 28.77 -19.09 -25.50
CA MET A 1 27.74 -18.94 -26.55
C MET A 1 26.54 -18.34 -25.89
N GLU A 2 26.38 -17.06 -26.10
CA GLU A 2 25.43 -16.18 -25.44
C GLU A 2 24.29 -15.90 -26.42
N PHE A 3 23.04 -15.94 -25.94
CA PHE A 3 21.85 -15.65 -26.73
C PHE A 3 21.08 -14.51 -26.10
N SER A 4 20.37 -13.75 -26.93
CA SER A 4 19.45 -12.70 -26.51
C SER A 4 18.12 -12.88 -27.24
N LEU A 5 17.03 -12.61 -26.53
CA LEU A 5 15.68 -12.49 -27.09
C LEU A 5 15.22 -11.05 -26.87
N ALA A 6 14.83 -10.37 -27.94
CA ALA A 6 14.27 -9.03 -27.89
C ALA A 6 12.97 -8.97 -28.70
N TRP A 7 12.02 -8.17 -28.24
CA TRP A 7 10.79 -7.87 -28.94
C TRP A 7 10.57 -6.37 -28.97
N ASP A 8 10.07 -5.87 -30.10
CA ASP A 8 9.74 -4.46 -30.29
C ASP A 8 8.24 -4.34 -30.58
N MET A 9 7.50 -3.85 -29.59
CA MET A 9 6.07 -3.58 -29.64
C MET A 9 5.83 -2.19 -29.05
N PRO A 10 6.22 -1.13 -29.77
CA PRO A 10 6.43 0.20 -29.19
C PRO A 10 5.11 0.87 -28.81
N ARG A 11 4.03 0.53 -29.52
CA ARG A 11 2.71 1.14 -29.38
C ARG A 11 1.82 0.34 -28.45
N ILE A 12 1.11 1.04 -27.58
CA ILE A 12 0.02 0.51 -26.76
C ILE A 12 -1.27 1.25 -27.16
N MET A 13 -2.35 0.49 -27.31
CA MET A 13 -3.72 1.01 -27.37
C MET A 13 -4.55 0.18 -26.39
N PHE A 14 -5.25 0.84 -25.47
CA PHE A 14 -6.17 0.19 -24.56
C PHE A 14 -7.53 -0.08 -25.24
N GLY A 15 -8.42 -0.81 -24.57
CA GLY A 15 -9.64 -1.33 -25.17
C GLY A 15 -10.59 -0.25 -25.70
N ALA A 16 -10.61 0.94 -25.09
CA ALA A 16 -11.40 2.07 -25.61
C ALA A 16 -10.84 2.69 -26.90
N GLN A 17 -9.58 2.42 -27.23
CA GLN A 17 -8.88 2.96 -28.40
C GLN A 17 -8.92 4.50 -28.46
N GLY A 18 -8.93 5.18 -27.30
CA GLY A 18 -9.04 6.63 -27.21
C GLY A 18 -7.77 7.33 -27.65
N GLN A 19 -6.59 6.77 -27.31
CA GLN A 19 -5.30 7.30 -27.75
C GLN A 19 -4.22 6.21 -27.91
N VAL A 20 -3.15 6.58 -28.62
CA VAL A 20 -1.97 5.74 -28.80
C VAL A 20 -0.90 6.18 -27.82
N TYR A 21 -0.41 5.22 -27.03
CA TYR A 21 0.71 5.42 -26.12
C TYR A 21 1.95 4.72 -26.64
N TYR A 22 3.10 5.11 -26.12
CA TYR A 22 4.38 4.48 -26.42
C TYR A 22 5.00 3.90 -25.15
N ARG A 23 5.56 2.70 -25.25
CA ARG A 23 6.29 2.06 -24.15
C ARG A 23 7.54 2.86 -23.84
N ARG A 24 7.90 2.95 -22.56
CA ARG A 24 9.03 3.76 -22.10
C ARG A 24 10.34 3.50 -22.85
N TYR A 25 10.63 2.26 -23.23
CA TYR A 25 11.90 1.94 -23.91
C TYR A 25 12.07 2.67 -25.25
N THR A 26 10.98 3.14 -25.87
CA THR A 26 11.04 3.87 -27.15
C THR A 26 11.82 5.18 -27.04
N ARG A 27 11.94 5.75 -25.84
CA ARG A 27 12.82 6.90 -25.58
C ARG A 27 14.28 6.63 -25.94
N PHE A 28 14.72 5.39 -25.81
CA PHE A 28 16.12 4.99 -26.03
C PHE A 28 16.35 4.36 -27.40
N PHE A 29 15.32 3.72 -27.99
CA PHE A 29 15.47 2.92 -29.20
C PHE A 29 14.57 3.36 -30.37
N GLY A 30 13.77 4.42 -30.21
CA GLY A 30 12.81 4.87 -31.21
C GLY A 30 11.44 4.17 -31.08
N SER A 31 10.46 4.68 -31.81
CA SER A 31 9.06 4.22 -31.79
C SER A 31 8.57 3.66 -33.12
N ASP A 32 9.47 3.46 -34.08
CA ASP A 32 9.15 3.09 -35.48
C ASP A 32 8.80 1.60 -35.66
N GLY A 33 9.08 0.75 -34.67
CA GLY A 33 8.77 -0.69 -34.72
C GLY A 33 9.84 -1.55 -35.39
N ASP A 34 11.07 -1.05 -35.50
CA ASP A 34 12.24 -1.73 -36.07
C ASP A 34 13.43 -1.83 -35.09
N ALA A 35 13.22 -1.59 -33.79
CA ALA A 35 14.25 -1.54 -32.76
C ALA A 35 14.77 -2.92 -32.30
N ALA A 36 14.11 -4.03 -32.65
CA ALA A 36 14.46 -5.36 -32.14
C ALA A 36 15.94 -5.77 -32.37
N PRO A 37 16.57 -5.52 -33.54
CA PRO A 37 18.00 -5.78 -33.73
C PRO A 37 18.88 -4.92 -32.82
N ALA A 38 18.55 -3.64 -32.63
CA ALA A 38 19.29 -2.72 -31.78
C ALA A 38 19.18 -3.11 -30.29
N LEU A 39 17.97 -3.48 -29.84
CA LEU A 39 17.72 -4.02 -28.50
C LEU A 39 18.54 -5.29 -28.23
N SER A 40 18.51 -6.24 -29.17
CA SER A 40 19.25 -7.50 -29.02
C SER A 40 20.76 -7.28 -29.05
N HIS A 41 21.26 -6.37 -29.87
CA HIS A 41 22.67 -6.00 -29.90
C HIS A 41 23.08 -5.35 -28.57
N TYR A 42 22.29 -4.41 -28.07
CA TYR A 42 22.54 -3.74 -26.79
C TYR A 42 22.60 -4.75 -25.64
N ALA A 43 21.67 -5.70 -25.57
CA ALA A 43 21.68 -6.76 -24.56
C ALA A 43 22.96 -7.61 -24.61
N LEU A 44 23.37 -8.09 -25.79
CA LEU A 44 24.59 -8.90 -25.94
C LEU A 44 25.87 -8.11 -25.63
N CYS A 45 25.84 -6.79 -25.76
CA CYS A 45 26.96 -5.92 -25.44
C CYS A 45 27.00 -5.50 -23.95
N GLN A 46 25.92 -5.67 -23.19
CA GLN A 46 25.78 -5.10 -21.85
C GLN A 46 25.44 -6.13 -20.77
N TYR A 47 25.12 -7.38 -21.12
CA TYR A 47 24.65 -8.38 -20.15
C TYR A 47 25.62 -8.62 -18.99
N ALA A 48 26.95 -8.59 -19.23
CA ALA A 48 27.94 -8.81 -18.18
C ALA A 48 27.90 -7.70 -17.11
N ASP A 49 27.80 -6.44 -17.54
CA ASP A 49 27.63 -5.30 -16.63
C ASP A 49 26.29 -5.38 -15.89
N TRP A 50 25.25 -5.91 -16.53
CA TRP A 50 23.96 -6.13 -15.87
C TRP A 50 24.02 -7.24 -14.82
N GLU A 51 24.71 -8.35 -15.08
CA GLU A 51 24.92 -9.42 -14.11
C GLU A 51 25.69 -8.91 -12.88
N GLU A 52 26.73 -8.10 -13.08
CA GLU A 52 27.47 -7.48 -11.97
C GLU A 52 26.57 -6.54 -11.15
N ARG A 53 25.82 -5.66 -11.81
CA ARG A 53 24.90 -4.74 -11.13
C ARG A 53 23.79 -5.48 -10.40
N ILE A 54 23.25 -6.55 -11.00
CA ILE A 54 22.22 -7.40 -10.39
C ILE A 54 22.78 -8.06 -9.12
N SER A 55 23.98 -8.64 -9.22
CA SER A 55 24.65 -9.24 -8.06
C SER A 55 24.89 -8.21 -6.97
N ALA A 56 25.39 -7.02 -7.33
CA ALA A 56 25.73 -5.97 -6.38
C ALA A 56 24.54 -5.46 -5.56
N TRP A 57 23.35 -5.33 -6.14
CA TRP A 57 22.17 -4.88 -5.37
C TRP A 57 21.58 -6.00 -4.49
N GLN A 58 21.74 -7.27 -4.89
CA GLN A 58 21.23 -8.41 -4.12
C GLN A 58 22.17 -8.83 -2.97
N SER A 59 23.49 -8.75 -3.19
CA SER A 59 24.53 -9.20 -2.26
C SER A 59 24.36 -8.72 -0.82
N PRO A 60 24.02 -7.44 -0.52
CA PRO A 60 23.85 -6.99 0.86
C PRO A 60 22.83 -7.82 1.66
N VAL A 61 21.79 -8.34 1.02
CA VAL A 61 20.79 -9.21 1.64
C VAL A 61 21.17 -10.68 1.51
N LEU A 62 21.67 -11.11 0.33
CA LEU A 62 22.04 -12.51 0.10
C LEU A 62 23.19 -12.98 0.98
N ASP A 63 24.15 -12.11 1.27
CA ASP A 63 25.34 -12.41 2.06
C ASP A 63 25.09 -12.30 3.58
N ASP A 64 23.99 -11.65 3.99
CA ASP A 64 23.62 -11.54 5.40
C ASP A 64 23.20 -12.91 5.96
N ARG A 65 24.06 -13.50 6.81
CA ARG A 65 23.83 -14.82 7.42
C ARG A 65 22.77 -14.82 8.51
N SER A 66 22.37 -13.65 9.02
CA SER A 66 21.30 -13.54 10.02
C SER A 66 19.92 -13.76 9.40
N LEU A 67 19.78 -13.53 8.09
CA LEU A 67 18.53 -13.68 7.37
C LEU A 67 18.32 -15.13 6.89
N PRO A 68 17.13 -15.72 7.13
CA PRO A 68 16.84 -17.08 6.70
C PRO A 68 16.69 -17.18 5.18
N ALA A 69 17.02 -18.36 4.62
CA ALA A 69 16.99 -18.58 3.17
C ALA A 69 15.60 -18.37 2.55
N TRP A 70 14.53 -18.76 3.27
CA TRP A 70 13.15 -18.57 2.81
C TRP A 70 12.83 -17.08 2.61
N TYR A 71 13.32 -16.21 3.49
CA TYR A 71 13.06 -14.78 3.44
C TYR A 71 13.75 -14.15 2.24
N LYS A 72 15.02 -14.50 2.01
CA LYS A 72 15.78 -14.08 0.82
C LYS A 72 15.07 -14.50 -0.47
N SER A 73 14.58 -15.75 -0.51
CA SER A 73 13.80 -16.25 -1.64
C SER A 73 12.54 -15.42 -1.86
N ALA A 74 11.75 -15.18 -0.80
CA ALA A 74 10.51 -14.44 -0.90
C ALA A 74 10.75 -12.99 -1.32
N LEU A 75 11.67 -12.28 -0.65
CA LEU A 75 11.94 -10.86 -0.88
C LEU A 75 12.28 -10.56 -2.35
N PHE A 76 13.14 -11.36 -2.96
CA PHE A 76 13.54 -11.15 -4.35
C PHE A 76 12.54 -11.72 -5.35
N ASN A 77 11.95 -12.89 -5.08
CA ASN A 77 11.09 -13.52 -6.08
C ASN A 77 9.68 -12.91 -6.12
N GLU A 78 9.15 -12.31 -5.04
CA GLU A 78 7.87 -11.58 -5.10
C GLU A 78 7.95 -10.33 -6.00
N LEU A 79 9.16 -9.80 -6.28
CA LEU A 79 9.35 -8.70 -7.24
C LEU A 79 8.99 -9.06 -8.68
N TYR A 80 8.79 -10.35 -9.01
CA TYR A 80 8.34 -10.77 -10.33
C TYR A 80 7.10 -9.97 -10.78
N PHE A 81 6.23 -9.63 -9.84
CA PHE A 81 4.96 -8.98 -10.11
C PHE A 81 5.11 -7.56 -10.67
N LEU A 82 6.23 -6.87 -10.40
CA LEU A 82 6.47 -5.55 -11.00
C LEU A 82 6.69 -5.62 -12.52
N ALA A 83 7.09 -6.77 -13.06
CA ALA A 83 7.17 -7.00 -14.49
C ALA A 83 5.93 -7.75 -15.03
N ASP A 84 5.46 -8.76 -14.31
CA ASP A 84 4.42 -9.70 -14.78
C ASP A 84 2.99 -9.27 -14.41
N GLY A 85 2.83 -8.27 -13.55
CA GLY A 85 1.55 -7.73 -13.08
C GLY A 85 0.83 -6.86 -14.11
N GLY A 86 0.92 -7.20 -15.40
CA GLY A 86 0.33 -6.41 -16.49
C GLY A 86 0.92 -5.00 -16.62
N THR A 87 2.17 -4.81 -16.19
CA THR A 87 2.79 -3.48 -16.07
C THR A 87 2.81 -2.71 -17.39
N VAL A 88 2.38 -1.45 -17.30
CA VAL A 88 2.49 -0.43 -18.34
C VAL A 88 3.41 0.68 -17.85
N TRP A 89 4.52 0.85 -18.55
CA TRP A 89 5.44 1.96 -18.35
C TRP A 89 5.48 2.78 -19.63
N LEU A 90 4.91 3.98 -19.59
CA LEU A 90 4.60 4.77 -20.78
C LEU A 90 5.47 6.01 -20.88
N GLU A 91 5.85 6.33 -22.11
CA GLU A 91 6.50 7.60 -22.44
C GLU A 91 5.51 8.75 -22.34
N VAL A 92 5.97 9.89 -21.81
CA VAL A 92 5.18 11.12 -21.68
C VAL A 92 5.90 12.24 -22.42
N PRO A 93 5.47 12.58 -23.65
CA PRO A 93 6.01 13.72 -24.39
C PRO A 93 5.80 15.04 -23.63
N GLU A 94 6.75 15.97 -23.70
CA GLU A 94 6.67 17.27 -23.02
C GLU A 94 5.38 18.05 -23.39
N ASP A 95 4.96 17.94 -24.65
CA ASP A 95 3.79 18.63 -25.19
C ASP A 95 2.45 18.00 -24.79
N SER A 96 2.48 16.81 -24.16
CA SER A 96 1.26 16.04 -23.83
C SER A 96 0.64 16.39 -22.47
N LEU A 97 1.34 17.17 -21.63
CA LEU A 97 0.84 17.56 -20.31
C LEU A 97 0.15 18.93 -20.39
N PRO A 98 -1.16 19.03 -20.10
CA PRO A 98 -1.87 20.31 -20.02
C PRO A 98 -1.13 21.35 -19.16
N GLU A 99 -1.09 22.60 -19.61
CA GLU A 99 -0.47 23.71 -18.87
C GLU A 99 -1.14 23.93 -17.50
N GLU A 100 -2.44 23.69 -17.41
CA GLU A 100 -3.26 23.85 -16.19
C GLU A 100 -2.88 22.87 -15.06
N LEU A 101 -2.32 21.69 -15.40
CA LEU A 101 -1.89 20.68 -14.41
C LEU A 101 -0.62 21.10 -13.67
N GLY A 102 0.15 22.05 -14.22
CA GLY A 102 1.44 22.49 -13.67
C GLY A 102 1.37 23.71 -12.73
N GLY A 103 0.21 24.36 -12.59
CA GLY A 103 0.11 25.63 -11.86
C GLY A 103 0.47 25.53 -10.37
N ASN A 104 0.20 24.37 -9.75
CA ASN A 104 0.39 24.15 -8.31
C ASN A 104 1.32 22.97 -7.95
N MET A 105 1.74 22.15 -8.93
CA MET A 105 2.62 20.99 -8.71
C MET A 105 3.89 21.11 -9.57
N CYS A 106 4.93 21.71 -9.02
CA CYS A 106 6.11 22.10 -9.77
C CYS A 106 6.99 20.93 -10.25
N GLN A 107 7.00 19.80 -9.53
CA GLN A 107 7.79 18.61 -9.91
C GLN A 107 7.03 17.66 -10.82
N LEU A 108 5.70 17.81 -10.98
CA LEU A 108 4.87 16.91 -11.78
C LEU A 108 5.42 16.74 -13.21
N ARG A 109 5.59 17.84 -13.94
CA ARG A 109 6.02 17.82 -15.34
C ARG A 109 7.45 17.29 -15.48
N PRO A 110 8.47 17.81 -14.76
CA PRO A 110 9.82 17.26 -14.82
C PRO A 110 9.85 15.75 -14.54
N LEU A 111 9.14 15.30 -13.51
CA LEU A 111 9.14 13.90 -13.11
C LEU A 111 8.48 13.00 -14.15
N LEU A 112 7.30 13.34 -14.64
CA LEU A 112 6.61 12.53 -15.66
C LEU A 112 7.36 12.51 -16.99
N THR A 113 7.95 13.62 -17.41
CA THR A 113 8.80 13.64 -18.61
C THR A 113 10.05 12.79 -18.42
N GLU A 114 10.73 12.89 -17.26
CA GLU A 114 11.98 12.16 -17.02
C GLU A 114 11.78 10.68 -16.69
N TYR A 115 10.67 10.28 -16.09
CA TYR A 115 10.46 8.90 -15.64
C TYR A 115 9.27 8.20 -16.30
N GLY A 116 8.41 8.89 -17.03
CA GLY A 116 7.22 8.31 -17.67
C GLY A 116 6.06 8.06 -16.70
N ARG A 117 4.92 7.60 -17.22
CA ARG A 117 3.77 7.15 -16.41
C ARG A 117 3.88 5.67 -16.10
N PHE A 118 3.53 5.28 -14.88
CA PHE A 118 3.65 3.90 -14.42
C PHE A 118 2.31 3.37 -13.90
N GLY A 119 1.94 2.18 -14.37
CA GLY A 119 0.75 1.46 -13.93
C GLY A 119 1.00 -0.03 -13.90
N TYR A 120 0.46 -0.72 -12.90
CA TYR A 120 0.47 -2.19 -12.82
C TYR A 120 -0.84 -2.66 -12.19
N LEU A 121 -1.29 -3.84 -12.59
CA LEU A 121 -2.59 -4.37 -12.20
C LEU A 121 -2.60 -4.75 -10.73
N GLU A 122 -3.79 -4.69 -10.15
CA GLU A 122 -4.07 -5.25 -8.83
C GLU A 122 -3.82 -6.77 -8.82
N GLY A 123 -4.31 -7.46 -9.85
CA GLY A 123 -3.96 -8.85 -10.13
C GLY A 123 -4.45 -9.32 -11.50
N GLN A 124 -4.27 -10.61 -11.81
CA GLN A 124 -4.70 -11.17 -13.10
C GLN A 124 -6.23 -11.33 -13.22
N GLU A 125 -6.92 -11.53 -12.10
CA GLU A 125 -8.39 -11.62 -12.05
C GLU A 125 -9.04 -10.23 -11.91
N TYR A 126 -8.37 -9.33 -11.18
CA TYR A 126 -8.84 -7.99 -10.86
C TYR A 126 -7.99 -6.99 -11.67
N ARG A 127 -8.42 -6.74 -12.91
CA ARG A 127 -7.60 -6.03 -13.91
C ARG A 127 -7.65 -4.51 -13.77
N MET A 128 -7.64 -4.00 -12.54
CA MET A 128 -7.59 -2.55 -12.27
C MET A 128 -6.14 -2.11 -12.08
N TYR A 129 -5.75 -0.99 -12.68
CA TYR A 129 -4.41 -0.45 -12.54
C TYR A 129 -4.26 0.39 -11.28
N ASN A 130 -3.16 0.19 -10.56
CA ASN A 130 -2.79 0.91 -9.35
C ASN A 130 -3.93 1.00 -8.33
N THR A 131 -4.65 -0.11 -8.11
CA THR A 131 -5.67 -0.18 -7.05
C THR A 131 -5.08 0.28 -5.73
N TYR A 132 -5.52 1.43 -5.25
CA TYR A 132 -4.71 2.29 -4.42
C TYR A 132 -4.73 1.86 -2.96
N ASP A 133 -5.86 1.30 -2.50
CA ASP A 133 -5.98 0.69 -1.19
C ASP A 133 -5.12 -0.59 -1.06
N VAL A 134 -4.81 -1.26 -2.17
CA VAL A 134 -3.91 -2.42 -2.26
C VAL A 134 -2.45 -1.96 -2.43
N HIS A 135 -2.25 -0.93 -3.25
CA HIS A 135 -0.96 -0.29 -3.48
C HIS A 135 -0.33 0.23 -2.18
N PHE A 136 -1.13 0.65 -1.20
CA PHE A 136 -0.68 0.95 0.17
C PHE A 136 0.27 -0.10 0.76
N TYR A 137 0.02 -1.38 0.48
CA TYR A 137 0.87 -2.48 0.93
C TYR A 137 2.03 -2.72 -0.05
N ALA A 138 1.77 -2.66 -1.35
CA ALA A 138 2.74 -2.99 -2.39
C ALA A 138 3.84 -1.91 -2.57
N SER A 139 3.53 -0.64 -2.27
CA SER A 139 4.34 0.53 -2.60
C SER A 139 5.70 0.56 -1.91
N PHE A 140 5.90 -0.23 -0.85
CA PHE A 140 7.22 -0.40 -0.23
C PHE A 140 8.27 -0.89 -1.23
N ALA A 141 7.91 -1.80 -2.15
CA ALA A 141 8.84 -2.27 -3.18
C ALA A 141 9.25 -1.12 -4.13
N LEU A 142 8.29 -0.31 -4.57
CA LEU A 142 8.57 0.81 -5.48
C LEU A 142 9.34 1.94 -4.80
N ILE A 143 8.91 2.42 -3.63
CA ILE A 143 9.60 3.54 -2.97
C ILE A 143 11.06 3.19 -2.60
N MET A 144 11.33 1.93 -2.24
CA MET A 144 12.68 1.50 -1.86
C MET A 144 13.61 1.27 -3.07
N LEU A 145 13.08 0.80 -4.19
CA LEU A 145 13.90 0.34 -5.32
C LEU A 145 13.81 1.25 -6.55
N TRP A 146 12.63 1.82 -6.81
CA TRP A 146 12.35 2.72 -7.92
C TRP A 146 11.57 3.96 -7.45
N PRO A 147 12.12 4.76 -6.51
CA PRO A 147 11.40 5.85 -5.88
C PRO A 147 10.82 6.85 -6.89
N LYS A 148 11.48 7.10 -8.01
CA LYS A 148 10.98 8.03 -9.03
C LYS A 148 9.76 7.50 -9.80
N LEU A 149 9.58 6.18 -9.89
CA LEU A 149 8.33 5.59 -10.40
C LEU A 149 7.20 5.66 -9.38
N GLU A 150 7.49 5.44 -8.09
CA GLU A 150 6.52 5.64 -7.02
C GLU A 150 6.00 7.08 -7.01
N LEU A 151 6.91 8.07 -6.99
CA LEU A 151 6.52 9.48 -7.01
C LEU A 151 5.70 9.82 -8.26
N SER A 152 6.05 9.26 -9.43
CA SER A 152 5.27 9.43 -10.66
C SER A 152 3.83 8.93 -10.50
N LEU A 153 3.65 7.75 -9.90
CA LEU A 153 2.34 7.17 -9.62
C LEU A 153 1.56 8.08 -8.65
N GLN A 154 2.20 8.57 -7.59
CA GLN A 154 1.57 9.48 -6.62
C GLN A 154 1.07 10.77 -7.28
N TYR A 155 1.82 11.31 -8.24
CA TYR A 155 1.37 12.47 -9.02
C TYR A 155 0.14 12.18 -9.87
N ASP A 156 0.09 11.04 -10.55
CA ASP A 156 -1.10 10.64 -11.31
C ASP A 156 -2.33 10.49 -10.41
N MET A 157 -2.16 9.89 -9.22
CA MET A 157 -3.23 9.77 -8.23
C MET A 157 -3.68 11.13 -7.69
N ALA A 158 -2.74 12.04 -7.42
CA ALA A 158 -3.05 13.40 -6.97
C ALA A 158 -3.85 14.18 -8.03
N LEU A 159 -3.50 14.06 -9.31
CA LEU A 159 -4.27 14.67 -10.40
C LEU A 159 -5.68 14.09 -10.50
N ALA A 160 -5.82 12.76 -10.48
CA ALA A 160 -7.11 12.10 -10.54
C ALA A 160 -8.01 12.46 -9.34
N THR A 161 -7.41 12.73 -8.19
CA THR A 161 -8.10 13.16 -6.96
C THR A 161 -8.76 14.52 -7.12
N LEU A 162 -8.08 15.45 -7.78
CA LEU A 162 -8.57 16.81 -8.03
C LEU A 162 -9.67 16.86 -9.11
N GLY A 163 -9.71 15.85 -9.99
CA GLY A 163 -10.75 15.69 -11.01
C GLY A 163 -12.07 15.12 -10.48
N GLU A 164 -13.12 15.30 -11.27
CA GLU A 164 -14.45 14.73 -11.06
C GLU A 164 -15.00 14.10 -12.34
N ASP A 165 -15.79 13.04 -12.18
CA ASP A 165 -16.63 12.47 -13.22
C ASP A 165 -18.01 12.22 -12.61
N LEU A 166 -18.94 13.10 -12.96
CA LEU A 166 -20.32 13.11 -12.46
C LEU A 166 -21.25 12.22 -13.28
N THR A 167 -20.71 11.42 -14.21
CA THR A 167 -21.48 10.39 -14.91
C THR A 167 -22.02 9.39 -13.90
N TRP A 168 -23.32 9.12 -13.97
CA TRP A 168 -23.98 8.20 -13.04
C TRP A 168 -23.83 6.76 -13.51
N ARG A 169 -23.44 5.87 -12.59
CA ARG A 169 -23.39 4.42 -12.82
C ARG A 169 -24.00 3.65 -11.66
N ARG A 170 -24.37 2.40 -11.93
CA ARG A 170 -24.90 1.47 -10.93
C ARG A 170 -23.76 0.68 -10.30
N TYR A 171 -23.70 0.69 -8.96
CA TYR A 171 -22.76 -0.15 -8.21
C TYR A 171 -23.38 -1.52 -7.89
N LEU A 172 -22.59 -2.58 -8.04
CA LEU A 172 -23.11 -3.95 -8.12
C LEU A 172 -23.60 -4.50 -6.79
N MET A 173 -22.90 -4.22 -5.68
CA MET A 173 -23.24 -4.78 -4.38
C MET A 173 -24.52 -4.18 -3.80
N SER A 174 -24.64 -2.85 -3.84
CA SER A 174 -25.78 -2.12 -3.25
C SER A 174 -26.92 -1.86 -4.25
N GLY A 175 -26.64 -1.90 -5.55
CA GLY A 175 -27.55 -1.46 -6.61
C GLY A 175 -27.75 0.05 -6.67
N VAL A 176 -27.04 0.84 -5.86
CA VAL A 176 -27.14 2.29 -5.80
C VAL A 176 -26.56 2.92 -7.06
N MET A 177 -27.22 3.98 -7.54
CA MET A 177 -26.69 4.85 -8.58
C MET A 177 -25.87 5.95 -7.91
N ALA A 178 -24.65 6.20 -8.37
CA ALA A 178 -23.81 7.31 -7.90
C ALA A 178 -22.82 7.76 -9.00
N PRO A 179 -22.22 8.95 -8.85
CA PRO A 179 -21.12 9.41 -9.71
C PRO A 179 -19.96 8.40 -9.79
N VAL A 180 -19.25 8.38 -10.93
CA VAL A 180 -18.03 7.58 -11.11
C VAL A 180 -16.91 8.10 -10.19
N LYS A 181 -16.73 9.42 -10.11
CA LYS A 181 -15.63 10.03 -9.35
C LYS A 181 -16.05 11.38 -8.77
N ARG A 182 -15.91 11.53 -7.44
CA ARG A 182 -16.10 12.81 -6.76
C ARG A 182 -14.76 13.51 -6.55
N ARG A 183 -14.76 14.84 -6.58
CA ARG A 183 -13.59 15.66 -6.27
C ARG A 183 -13.14 15.45 -4.81
N ASN A 184 -11.83 15.54 -4.57
CA ASN A 184 -11.19 15.37 -3.25
C ASN A 184 -11.43 14.00 -2.61
N VAL A 185 -11.58 12.99 -3.46
CA VAL A 185 -11.58 11.58 -3.10
C VAL A 185 -10.52 10.91 -3.97
N ILE A 186 -9.62 10.15 -3.37
CA ILE A 186 -8.68 9.30 -4.10
C ILE A 186 -9.49 8.27 -4.90
N PRO A 187 -9.28 8.12 -6.22
CA PRO A 187 -9.90 7.03 -6.94
C PRO A 187 -9.41 5.68 -6.39
N HIS A 188 -10.27 4.67 -6.38
CA HIS A 188 -9.89 3.30 -6.04
C HIS A 188 -8.78 2.80 -6.95
N ASP A 189 -8.87 3.08 -8.25
CA ASP A 189 -7.90 2.65 -9.25
C ASP A 189 -7.83 3.68 -10.39
N ILE A 190 -6.77 3.63 -11.20
CA ILE A 190 -6.60 4.53 -12.35
C ILE A 190 -7.27 4.01 -13.63
N GLY A 191 -8.16 3.02 -13.55
CA GLY A 191 -8.83 2.41 -14.71
C GLY A 191 -8.35 1.00 -15.02
N ASP A 192 -8.84 0.41 -16.12
CA ASP A 192 -8.54 -0.96 -16.53
C ASP A 192 -8.13 -1.07 -18.01
N PRO A 193 -7.48 -2.18 -18.44
CA PRO A 193 -7.00 -2.34 -19.81
C PRO A 193 -8.07 -2.33 -20.91
N ASP A 194 -9.32 -2.64 -20.58
CA ASP A 194 -10.42 -2.72 -21.55
C ASP A 194 -11.07 -1.34 -21.80
N ASP A 195 -10.72 -0.32 -20.99
CA ASP A 195 -11.13 1.07 -21.17
C ASP A 195 -9.94 2.00 -21.50
N GLU A 196 -9.73 3.09 -20.75
CA GLU A 196 -8.69 4.09 -20.99
C GLU A 196 -8.08 4.55 -19.64
N PRO A 197 -7.07 3.83 -19.11
CA PRO A 197 -6.43 4.17 -17.84
C PRO A 197 -5.91 5.62 -17.78
N TRP A 198 -5.78 6.17 -16.58
CA TRP A 198 -5.54 7.59 -16.24
C TRP A 198 -6.65 8.58 -16.67
N LEU A 199 -7.35 8.31 -17.77
CA LEU A 199 -8.43 9.17 -18.26
C LEU A 199 -9.79 8.76 -17.67
N ARG A 200 -10.03 7.45 -17.53
CA ARG A 200 -11.27 6.87 -16.99
C ARG A 200 -10.93 6.05 -15.76
N VAL A 201 -10.85 6.74 -14.63
CA VAL A 201 -10.52 6.17 -13.32
C VAL A 201 -11.71 5.47 -12.67
N ASN A 202 -11.45 4.73 -11.59
CA ASN A 202 -12.46 3.94 -10.86
C ASN A 202 -13.13 2.87 -11.74
N ALA A 203 -12.38 2.00 -12.40
CA ALA A 203 -12.93 0.82 -13.08
C ALA A 203 -13.65 -0.13 -12.10
N TYR A 204 -13.30 -0.12 -10.82
CA TYR A 204 -14.03 -0.84 -9.79
C TYR A 204 -15.49 -0.38 -9.65
N VAL A 205 -16.43 -1.33 -9.78
CA VAL A 205 -17.89 -1.09 -9.77
C VAL A 205 -18.65 -1.87 -8.70
N ILE A 206 -17.97 -2.62 -7.82
CA ILE A 206 -18.65 -3.41 -6.80
C ILE A 206 -19.30 -2.49 -5.74
N HIS A 207 -18.54 -1.50 -5.24
CA HIS A 207 -19.02 -0.47 -4.31
C HIS A 207 -18.75 0.95 -4.81
N ASP A 208 -19.55 1.91 -4.36
CA ASP A 208 -19.21 3.32 -4.46
C ASP A 208 -18.09 3.63 -3.47
N THR A 209 -16.88 3.83 -3.99
CA THR A 209 -15.67 4.07 -3.19
C THR A 209 -15.55 5.52 -2.73
N ALA A 210 -16.45 6.42 -3.16
CA ALA A 210 -16.42 7.82 -2.77
C ALA A 210 -16.63 8.07 -1.26
N ASP A 211 -17.20 7.07 -0.56
CA ASP A 211 -17.37 7.11 0.88
C ASP A 211 -16.51 6.05 1.62
N TRP A 212 -15.53 5.43 0.95
CA TRP A 212 -14.59 4.54 1.64
C TRP A 212 -13.70 5.32 2.62
N LYS A 213 -13.42 4.71 3.77
CA LYS A 213 -12.75 5.36 4.91
C LYS A 213 -11.25 5.22 4.89
N ASP A 214 -10.66 4.43 4.00
CA ASP A 214 -9.23 4.14 4.02
C ASP A 214 -8.46 4.79 2.85
N LEU A 215 -9.06 4.95 1.66
CA LEU A 215 -8.39 5.46 0.46
C LEU A 215 -7.71 6.83 0.68
N ASN A 216 -8.46 7.83 1.16
CA ASN A 216 -7.92 9.17 1.41
C ASN A 216 -6.80 9.16 2.46
N LEU A 217 -6.95 8.34 3.51
CA LEU A 217 -5.99 8.22 4.61
C LEU A 217 -4.70 7.56 4.14
N LYS A 218 -4.83 6.49 3.35
CA LYS A 218 -3.71 5.77 2.73
C LYS A 218 -2.89 6.65 1.80
N PHE A 219 -3.53 7.60 1.10
CA PHE A 219 -2.81 8.58 0.28
C PHE A 219 -1.94 9.50 1.13
N VAL A 220 -2.51 10.09 2.18
CA VAL A 220 -1.77 10.99 3.08
C VAL A 220 -0.59 10.27 3.74
N LEU A 221 -0.82 9.04 4.19
CA LEU A 221 0.20 8.19 4.78
C LEU A 221 1.32 7.85 3.78
N GLN A 222 0.98 7.44 2.55
CA GLN A 222 1.97 7.14 1.50
C GLN A 222 2.78 8.37 1.10
N VAL A 223 2.13 9.52 0.85
CA VAL A 223 2.82 10.78 0.53
C VAL A 223 3.87 11.12 1.59
N TYR A 224 3.52 11.03 2.87
CA TYR A 224 4.46 11.38 3.93
C TYR A 224 5.60 10.34 4.07
N ARG A 225 5.30 9.04 3.94
CA ARG A 225 6.34 8.01 3.91
C ARG A 225 7.31 8.24 2.75
N ASP A 226 6.81 8.52 1.57
CA ASP A 226 7.62 8.68 0.37
C ASP A 226 8.49 9.93 0.47
N TYR A 227 7.94 11.03 0.99
CA TYR A 227 8.70 12.20 1.40
C TYR A 227 9.81 11.83 2.40
N TYR A 228 9.48 11.11 3.47
CA TYR A 228 10.42 10.76 4.53
C TYR A 228 11.60 9.92 4.00
N LEU A 229 11.31 8.94 3.15
CA LEU A 229 12.32 8.03 2.61
C LEU A 229 13.18 8.68 1.52
N THR A 230 12.64 9.62 0.75
CA THR A 230 13.37 10.28 -0.36
C THR A 230 14.01 11.62 0.04
N GLY A 231 13.51 12.26 1.10
CA GLY A 231 13.86 13.63 1.48
C GLY A 231 13.35 14.69 0.50
N ASP A 232 12.46 14.34 -0.43
CA ASP A 232 12.02 15.21 -1.52
C ASP A 232 11.04 16.29 -1.03
N GLN A 233 11.58 17.45 -0.64
CA GLN A 233 10.80 18.60 -0.19
C GLN A 233 9.93 19.19 -1.31
N GLY A 234 10.30 19.01 -2.58
CA GLY A 234 9.51 19.47 -3.72
C GLY A 234 8.22 18.67 -3.83
N PHE A 235 8.35 17.35 -3.76
CA PHE A 235 7.22 16.42 -3.72
C PHE A 235 6.25 16.73 -2.57
N LEU A 236 6.76 16.92 -1.34
CA LEU A 236 5.91 17.23 -0.19
C LEU A 236 5.10 18.52 -0.40
N ARG A 237 5.74 19.58 -0.92
CA ARG A 237 5.08 20.87 -1.16
C ARG A 237 3.99 20.76 -2.22
N ASP A 238 4.23 20.00 -3.28
CA ASP A 238 3.25 19.77 -4.34
C ASP A 238 2.05 18.95 -3.84
N MET A 239 2.29 17.96 -2.98
CA MET A 239 1.25 17.08 -2.45
C MET A 239 0.46 17.69 -1.30
N TRP A 240 1.05 18.61 -0.53
CA TRP A 240 0.44 19.22 0.65
C TRP A 240 -0.99 19.73 0.43
N PRO A 241 -1.29 20.55 -0.61
CA PRO A 241 -2.66 21.01 -0.84
C PRO A 241 -3.66 19.88 -1.12
N VAL A 242 -3.21 18.79 -1.75
CA VAL A 242 -4.06 17.62 -2.04
C VAL A 242 -4.33 16.83 -0.76
N CYS A 243 -3.29 16.58 0.05
CA CYS A 243 -3.42 15.94 1.36
C CYS A 243 -4.39 16.71 2.27
N LEU A 244 -4.28 18.04 2.30
CA LEU A 244 -5.20 18.88 3.05
C LEU A 244 -6.65 18.74 2.53
N ALA A 245 -6.84 18.83 1.22
CA ALA A 245 -8.17 18.74 0.61
C ALA A 245 -8.87 17.40 0.86
N VAL A 246 -8.14 16.27 0.81
CA VAL A 246 -8.72 14.95 1.11
C VAL A 246 -8.97 14.78 2.61
N MET A 247 -8.08 15.25 3.48
CA MET A 247 -8.32 15.16 4.93
C MET A 247 -9.49 16.02 5.37
N GLU A 248 -9.69 17.19 4.77
CA GLU A 248 -10.87 18.02 5.04
C GLU A 248 -12.17 17.39 4.54
N SER A 249 -12.14 16.63 3.44
CA SER A 249 -13.32 15.92 2.94
C SER A 249 -13.71 14.74 3.84
N GLU A 250 -12.73 14.10 4.48
CA GLU A 250 -12.95 12.99 5.44
C GLU A 250 -13.55 13.45 6.79
N MET A 251 -13.40 14.73 7.17
CA MET A 251 -13.97 15.27 8.42
C MET A 251 -15.48 15.04 8.56
N LYS A 252 -16.19 14.86 7.43
CA LYS A 252 -17.63 14.53 7.41
C LYS A 252 -17.97 13.21 8.09
N PHE A 253 -16.97 12.34 8.29
CA PHE A 253 -17.14 11.01 8.86
C PHE A 253 -16.89 10.93 10.37
N ASP A 254 -16.49 12.03 11.01
CA ASP A 254 -16.55 12.17 12.48
C ASP A 254 -17.91 12.81 12.82
N LYS A 255 -18.92 11.96 13.07
CA LYS A 255 -20.31 12.42 13.20
C LYS A 255 -20.63 12.96 14.59
N ASP A 256 -19.90 12.51 15.61
CA ASP A 256 -20.09 12.95 16.99
C ASP A 256 -19.03 13.94 17.49
N GLN A 257 -18.05 14.29 16.63
CA GLN A 257 -16.99 15.26 16.86
C GLN A 257 -16.00 14.87 17.96
N ASP A 258 -15.92 13.57 18.28
CA ASP A 258 -14.97 13.04 19.24
C ASP A 258 -13.54 12.89 18.67
N GLY A 259 -13.34 13.27 17.41
CA GLY A 259 -12.05 13.25 16.73
C GLY A 259 -11.74 11.93 16.02
N LEU A 260 -12.70 11.01 15.92
CA LEU A 260 -12.55 9.70 15.28
C LEU A 260 -13.64 9.47 14.23
N ILE A 261 -13.26 8.94 13.07
CA ILE A 261 -14.21 8.66 12.00
C ILE A 261 -15.01 7.36 12.24
N GLU A 262 -16.23 7.27 11.70
CA GLU A 262 -17.05 6.07 11.78
C GLU A 262 -17.31 5.40 10.42
N ASN A 263 -17.10 4.07 10.37
CA ASN A 263 -17.53 3.23 9.26
C ASN A 263 -19.07 3.16 9.16
N GLY A 264 -19.57 3.05 7.94
CA GLY A 264 -20.98 3.24 7.59
C GLY A 264 -21.91 2.06 7.87
N GLY A 265 -21.42 0.93 8.38
CA GLY A 265 -22.22 -0.29 8.55
C GLY A 265 -22.36 -1.14 7.28
N TYR A 266 -21.47 -0.93 6.32
CA TYR A 266 -21.24 -1.75 5.13
C TYR A 266 -19.71 -1.90 4.94
N ALA A 267 -19.27 -2.58 3.89
CA ALA A 267 -17.85 -2.69 3.59
C ALA A 267 -17.40 -1.44 2.84
N ASP A 268 -16.85 -0.47 3.58
CA ASP A 268 -16.42 0.85 3.08
C ASP A 268 -14.91 1.04 3.19
N GLN A 269 -14.13 0.01 2.87
CA GLN A 269 -12.67 -0.05 2.92
C GLN A 269 -12.16 -1.32 2.19
N THR A 270 -10.84 -1.51 2.07
CA THR A 270 -10.18 -2.60 1.30
C THR A 270 -10.71 -4.02 1.55
N TYR A 271 -11.15 -4.35 2.77
CA TYR A 271 -11.91 -5.56 3.10
C TYR A 271 -13.36 -5.38 2.66
N ASP A 272 -13.54 -5.31 1.33
CA ASP A 272 -14.76 -4.91 0.62
C ASP A 272 -15.95 -5.90 0.75
N ALA A 273 -15.79 -6.99 1.49
CA ALA A 273 -16.84 -7.91 1.87
C ALA A 273 -16.93 -8.12 3.39
N TRP A 274 -16.13 -7.42 4.20
CA TRP A 274 -16.17 -7.47 5.67
C TRP A 274 -16.77 -6.18 6.23
N VAL A 275 -18.00 -6.29 6.73
CA VAL A 275 -18.79 -5.13 7.17
C VAL A 275 -18.27 -4.58 8.48
N THR A 276 -18.10 -3.25 8.53
CA THR A 276 -17.62 -2.50 9.69
C THR A 276 -18.61 -1.41 10.07
N THR A 277 -18.90 -1.22 11.36
CA THR A 277 -19.86 -0.22 11.84
C THR A 277 -19.30 0.60 12.99
N GLY A 278 -19.37 1.93 12.90
CA GLY A 278 -18.81 2.82 13.94
C GLY A 278 -17.30 2.97 13.80
N PRO A 279 -16.61 3.55 14.79
CA PRO A 279 -15.16 3.50 14.87
C PRO A 279 -14.65 2.05 14.85
N SER A 280 -13.58 1.83 14.08
CA SER A 280 -12.94 0.52 13.91
C SER A 280 -11.44 0.60 14.16
N ALA A 281 -10.83 -0.53 14.54
CA ALA A 281 -9.40 -0.55 14.79
C ALA A 281 -8.60 -0.19 13.53
N TYR A 282 -9.00 -0.70 12.37
CA TYR A 282 -8.34 -0.46 11.10
C TYR A 282 -8.53 0.97 10.58
N CYS A 283 -9.75 1.39 10.24
CA CYS A 283 -9.97 2.74 9.69
C CYS A 283 -9.71 3.85 10.72
N GLY A 284 -10.10 3.63 11.98
CA GLY A 284 -9.78 4.57 13.06
C GLY A 284 -8.28 4.69 13.32
N GLY A 285 -7.54 3.58 13.22
CA GLY A 285 -6.08 3.58 13.35
C GLY A 285 -5.41 4.32 12.18
N LEU A 286 -5.85 4.04 10.94
CA LEU A 286 -5.37 4.79 9.76
C LEU A 286 -5.69 6.29 9.87
N TRP A 287 -6.86 6.64 10.43
CA TRP A 287 -7.26 8.04 10.63
C TRP A 287 -6.34 8.75 11.59
N LEU A 288 -6.09 8.20 12.77
CA LEU A 288 -5.19 8.82 13.74
C LEU A 288 -3.76 8.93 13.21
N ALA A 289 -3.30 7.93 12.47
CA ALA A 289 -2.00 7.99 11.80
C ALA A 289 -1.95 9.11 10.75
N ALA A 290 -2.98 9.23 9.90
CA ALA A 290 -3.06 10.29 8.89
C ALA A 290 -3.17 11.69 9.52
N VAL A 291 -3.96 11.84 10.58
CA VAL A 291 -4.06 13.10 11.35
C VAL A 291 -2.70 13.47 11.97
N ALA A 292 -1.98 12.51 12.54
CA ALA A 292 -0.63 12.76 13.08
C ALA A 292 0.37 13.17 11.99
N VAL A 293 0.29 12.53 10.81
CA VAL A 293 1.04 12.95 9.63
C VAL A 293 0.68 14.38 9.21
N MET A 294 -0.60 14.75 9.21
CA MET A 294 -1.02 16.12 8.89
C MET A 294 -0.46 17.16 9.87
N VAL A 295 -0.33 16.83 11.16
CA VAL A 295 0.36 17.71 12.13
C VAL A 295 1.82 17.94 11.71
N GLN A 296 2.53 16.89 11.32
CA GLN A 296 3.93 16.99 10.87
C GLN A 296 4.05 17.75 9.55
N MET A 297 3.20 17.45 8.56
CA MET A 297 3.19 18.15 7.28
C MET A 297 2.87 19.64 7.45
N ALA A 298 1.89 19.99 8.29
CA ALA A 298 1.55 21.38 8.57
C ALA A 298 2.73 22.16 9.17
N ALA A 299 3.50 21.52 10.07
CA ALA A 299 4.71 22.11 10.63
C ALA A 299 5.79 22.33 9.54
N LEU A 300 6.01 21.33 8.69
CA LEU A 300 6.97 21.41 7.57
C LEU A 300 6.58 22.47 6.52
N CYS A 301 5.28 22.68 6.32
CA CYS A 301 4.73 23.68 5.40
C CYS A 301 4.53 25.06 6.06
N GLY A 302 4.78 25.21 7.36
CA GLY A 302 4.66 26.48 8.08
C GLY A 302 3.23 26.98 8.30
N THR A 303 2.23 26.08 8.34
CA THR A 303 0.81 26.41 8.53
C THR A 303 0.35 26.10 9.95
N GLN A 304 0.59 27.03 10.89
CA GLN A 304 0.35 26.83 12.32
C GLN A 304 -1.12 26.58 12.68
N ASP A 305 -2.04 27.29 12.04
CA ASP A 305 -3.49 27.14 12.25
C ASP A 305 -3.99 25.73 11.89
N ILE A 306 -3.47 25.18 10.79
CA ILE A 306 -3.76 23.81 10.37
C ILE A 306 -3.10 22.81 11.32
N GLN A 307 -1.87 23.06 11.76
CA GLN A 307 -1.19 22.24 12.76
C GLN A 307 -2.00 22.15 14.06
N ASP A 308 -2.50 23.28 14.57
CA ASP A 308 -3.31 23.35 15.79
C ASP A 308 -4.64 22.62 15.63
N LYS A 309 -5.30 22.77 14.47
CA LYS A 309 -6.54 22.06 14.11
C LYS A 309 -6.35 20.55 14.18
N PHE A 310 -5.35 20.01 13.47
CA PHE A 310 -5.12 18.56 13.45
C PHE A 310 -4.57 18.03 14.79
N SER A 311 -3.78 18.82 15.52
CA SER A 311 -3.32 18.43 16.87
C SER A 311 -4.49 18.29 17.85
N SER A 312 -5.47 19.20 17.76
CA SER A 312 -6.70 19.15 18.54
C SER A 312 -7.55 17.92 18.21
N ILE A 313 -7.69 17.59 16.91
CA ILE A 313 -8.39 16.37 16.46
C ILE A 313 -7.66 15.12 16.97
N LEU A 314 -6.33 15.05 16.81
CA LEU A 314 -5.51 13.92 17.25
C LEU A 314 -5.73 13.65 18.74
N SER A 315 -5.66 14.69 19.57
CA SER A 315 -5.80 14.55 21.02
C SER A 315 -7.16 13.98 21.44
N ARG A 316 -8.26 14.39 20.80
CA ARG A 316 -9.59 13.84 21.08
C ARG A 316 -9.74 12.42 20.51
N GLY A 317 -9.32 12.22 19.27
CA GLY A 317 -9.41 10.93 18.58
C GLY A 317 -8.60 9.83 19.26
N GLN A 318 -7.42 10.12 19.81
CA GLN A 318 -6.65 9.17 20.63
C GLN A 318 -7.44 8.71 21.85
N GLN A 319 -8.08 9.65 22.57
CA GLN A 319 -8.90 9.32 23.73
C GLN A 319 -10.14 8.51 23.34
N ALA A 320 -10.77 8.84 22.22
CA ALA A 320 -11.90 8.09 21.66
C ALA A 320 -11.52 6.66 21.28
N TYR A 321 -10.43 6.50 20.52
CA TYR A 321 -9.94 5.20 20.04
C TYR A 321 -9.62 4.25 21.20
N GLU A 322 -8.88 4.72 22.20
CA GLU A 322 -8.62 3.95 23.42
C GLU A 322 -9.91 3.60 24.17
N ARG A 323 -10.80 4.57 24.39
CA ARG A 323 -12.05 4.36 25.14
C ARG A 323 -12.98 3.35 24.45
N LEU A 324 -13.08 3.41 23.13
CA LEU A 324 -14.07 2.66 22.35
C LEU A 324 -13.60 1.26 21.95
N LEU A 325 -12.30 1.10 21.68
CA LEU A 325 -11.79 -0.11 21.04
C LEU A 325 -10.84 -0.93 21.92
N TRP A 326 -10.07 -0.31 22.82
CA TRP A 326 -9.16 -1.05 23.68
C TRP A 326 -9.93 -1.86 24.74
N ASN A 327 -9.79 -3.19 24.69
CA ASN A 327 -10.48 -4.10 25.62
C ASN A 327 -9.59 -4.62 26.77
N GLY A 328 -8.38 -4.06 26.92
CA GLY A 328 -7.38 -4.52 27.90
C GLY A 328 -6.36 -5.53 27.34
N ARG A 329 -6.53 -6.00 26.10
CA ARG A 329 -5.60 -6.94 25.46
C ARG A 329 -5.33 -6.61 23.99
N TYR A 330 -6.34 -6.19 23.25
CA TYR A 330 -6.24 -5.81 21.85
C TYR A 330 -7.31 -4.76 21.54
N TYR A 331 -7.30 -4.22 20.33
CA TYR A 331 -8.35 -3.33 19.85
C TYR A 331 -9.45 -4.15 19.16
N ASN A 332 -10.69 -4.00 19.63
CA ASN A 332 -11.86 -4.61 19.02
C ASN A 332 -11.96 -4.22 17.54
N TYR A 333 -12.44 -5.15 16.69
CA TYR A 333 -12.64 -4.92 15.25
C TYR A 333 -13.42 -3.62 14.98
N ASP A 334 -14.57 -3.47 15.64
CA ASP A 334 -15.33 -2.23 15.66
C ASP A 334 -16.05 -2.03 17.01
N CYS A 335 -16.66 -0.87 17.22
CA CYS A 335 -17.36 -0.55 18.46
C CYS A 335 -18.84 -1.01 18.45
N SER A 336 -19.26 -1.79 17.46
CA SER A 336 -20.67 -2.18 17.31
C SER A 336 -21.07 -3.26 18.30
N SER A 337 -22.38 -3.48 18.45
CA SER A 337 -22.92 -4.59 19.25
C SER A 337 -23.04 -5.91 18.49
N ARG A 338 -22.44 -6.00 17.29
CA ARG A 338 -22.50 -7.22 16.46
C ARG A 338 -21.55 -8.30 17.02
N PRO A 339 -21.83 -9.60 16.81
CA PRO A 339 -20.97 -10.67 17.33
C PRO A 339 -19.49 -10.56 16.92
N GLN A 340 -19.22 -10.11 15.69
CA GLN A 340 -17.86 -9.95 15.16
C GLN A 340 -17.12 -8.70 15.67
N SER A 341 -17.76 -7.80 16.43
CA SER A 341 -17.10 -6.56 16.88
C SER A 341 -15.90 -6.86 17.77
N CYS A 342 -15.92 -7.97 18.49
CA CYS A 342 -14.81 -8.44 19.33
C CYS A 342 -13.75 -9.27 18.58
N SER A 343 -13.88 -9.48 17.26
CA SER A 343 -12.89 -10.22 16.47
C SER A 343 -11.51 -9.56 16.55
N ILE A 344 -10.48 -10.40 16.68
CA ILE A 344 -9.08 -9.99 16.64
C ILE A 344 -8.73 -9.88 15.15
N MET A 345 -8.59 -8.65 14.66
CA MET A 345 -8.17 -8.39 13.29
C MET A 345 -6.66 -8.42 13.18
N SER A 346 -6.11 -9.14 12.20
CA SER A 346 -4.66 -9.22 11.96
C SER A 346 -4.04 -7.86 11.64
N ASP A 347 -4.83 -6.96 11.09
CA ASP A 347 -4.40 -5.67 10.55
C ASP A 347 -4.81 -4.48 11.43
N GLN A 348 -5.21 -4.75 12.69
CA GLN A 348 -5.69 -3.73 13.62
C GLN A 348 -4.65 -2.63 13.96
N CYS A 349 -3.37 -2.88 13.65
CA CYS A 349 -2.25 -1.97 13.88
C CYS A 349 -1.71 -1.31 12.60
N ALA A 350 -2.45 -1.33 11.48
CA ALA A 350 -2.02 -0.76 10.20
C ALA A 350 -1.61 0.74 10.29
N GLY A 351 -2.28 1.52 11.12
CA GLY A 351 -1.91 2.92 11.38
C GLY A 351 -0.53 3.05 12.03
N GLN A 352 -0.25 2.26 13.07
CA GLN A 352 1.06 2.25 13.73
C GLN A 352 2.16 1.76 12.80
N TRP A 353 1.92 0.69 12.03
CA TRP A 353 2.84 0.19 11.01
C TRP A 353 3.35 1.29 10.09
N PHE A 354 2.42 2.10 9.58
CA PHE A 354 2.76 3.15 8.62
C PHE A 354 3.43 4.36 9.26
N LEU A 355 3.07 4.71 10.51
CA LEU A 355 3.79 5.72 11.28
C LEU A 355 5.26 5.34 11.45
N ARG A 356 5.52 4.09 11.87
CA ARG A 356 6.89 3.56 12.05
C ARG A 356 7.67 3.56 10.74
N ALA A 357 7.03 3.16 9.64
CA ALA A 357 7.63 3.21 8.30
C ALA A 357 8.04 4.64 7.89
N SER A 358 7.36 5.64 8.44
CA SER A 358 7.57 7.07 8.16
C SER A 358 8.43 7.78 9.21
N GLY A 359 9.09 7.04 10.11
CA GLY A 359 9.91 7.63 11.17
C GLY A 359 9.13 8.30 12.31
N LEU A 360 7.84 7.99 12.44
CA LEU A 360 6.92 8.47 13.48
C LEU A 360 6.45 7.30 14.37
N GLY A 361 5.53 7.59 15.30
CA GLY A 361 4.87 6.56 16.11
C GLY A 361 5.68 6.12 17.34
N GLU A 362 6.69 6.90 17.75
CA GLU A 362 7.37 6.76 19.04
C GLU A 362 7.74 8.13 19.64
N GLY A 363 8.03 8.14 20.95
CA GLY A 363 8.49 9.33 21.66
C GLY A 363 7.50 10.49 21.54
N GLU A 364 7.97 11.64 21.07
CA GLU A 364 7.13 12.85 20.89
C GLU A 364 6.07 12.70 19.78
N THR A 365 6.19 11.66 18.95
CA THR A 365 5.27 11.36 17.84
C THR A 365 4.43 10.10 18.11
N GLU A 366 4.39 9.64 19.37
CA GLU A 366 3.56 8.50 19.76
C GLU A 366 2.07 8.83 19.55
N VAL A 367 1.40 7.99 18.76
CA VAL A 367 -0.04 8.10 18.50
C VAL A 367 -0.83 7.07 19.29
N PHE A 368 -0.34 5.84 19.34
CA PHE A 368 -0.93 4.73 20.07
C PHE A 368 0.00 4.35 21.23
N PRO A 369 -0.51 4.08 22.44
CA PRO A 369 0.35 3.67 23.55
C PRO A 369 1.18 2.43 23.17
N THR A 370 2.51 2.55 23.18
CA THR A 370 3.42 1.48 22.73
C THR A 370 3.12 0.12 23.41
N GLN A 371 2.77 0.15 24.70
CA GLN A 371 2.42 -1.07 25.45
C GLN A 371 1.16 -1.75 24.91
N HIS A 372 0.15 -0.98 24.47
CA HIS A 372 -1.08 -1.52 23.92
C HIS A 372 -0.85 -2.09 22.51
N VAL A 373 -0.06 -1.41 21.69
CA VAL A 373 0.37 -1.91 20.36
C VAL A 373 1.08 -3.26 20.51
N VAL A 374 2.13 -3.33 21.34
CA VAL A 374 2.90 -4.58 21.54
C VAL A 374 1.99 -5.69 22.05
N ARG A 375 1.07 -5.38 22.98
CA ARG A 375 0.13 -6.37 23.52
C ARG A 375 -0.90 -6.85 22.48
N ALA A 376 -1.36 -5.96 21.61
CA ALA A 376 -2.24 -6.31 20.49
C ALA A 376 -1.51 -7.22 19.48
N LEU A 377 -0.28 -6.88 19.08
CA LEU A 377 0.55 -7.69 18.17
C LEU A 377 0.85 -9.08 18.74
N GLN A 378 1.18 -9.18 20.03
CA GLN A 378 1.33 -10.47 20.71
C GLN A 378 0.03 -11.28 20.69
N THR A 379 -1.11 -10.62 20.84
CA THR A 379 -2.42 -11.28 20.78
C THR A 379 -2.74 -11.76 19.36
N ILE A 380 -2.44 -10.96 18.33
CA ILE A 380 -2.55 -11.38 16.93
C ILE A 380 -1.66 -12.61 16.68
N PHE A 381 -0.42 -12.60 17.17
CA PHE A 381 0.48 -13.75 17.01
C PHE A 381 -0.06 -15.01 17.70
N GLU A 382 -0.55 -14.90 18.94
CA GLU A 382 -1.12 -16.04 19.68
C GLU A 382 -2.38 -16.61 19.00
N PHE A 383 -3.26 -15.74 18.49
CA PHE A 383 -4.57 -16.13 17.97
C PHE A 383 -4.57 -16.30 16.45
N ASN A 384 -4.35 -15.24 15.69
CA ASN A 384 -4.46 -15.23 14.24
C ASN A 384 -3.36 -16.06 13.57
N VAL A 385 -2.21 -16.24 14.23
CA VAL A 385 -1.08 -17.05 13.72
C VAL A 385 -1.04 -18.41 14.41
N GLN A 386 -0.65 -18.49 15.70
CA GLN A 386 -0.38 -19.77 16.35
C GLN A 386 -1.62 -20.68 16.46
N ALA A 387 -2.79 -20.13 16.81
CA ALA A 387 -4.02 -20.91 16.86
C ALA A 387 -4.59 -21.24 15.45
N PHE A 388 -4.14 -20.55 14.40
CA PHE A 388 -4.54 -20.84 13.02
C PHE A 388 -3.57 -21.85 12.36
N ALA A 389 -4.06 -23.05 12.10
CA ALA A 389 -3.28 -24.12 11.45
C ALA A 389 -1.89 -24.36 12.10
N GLY A 390 -1.82 -24.20 13.43
CA GLY A 390 -0.61 -24.38 14.22
C GLY A 390 0.50 -23.36 13.94
N GLY A 391 0.18 -22.16 13.46
CA GLY A 391 1.18 -21.12 13.14
C GLY A 391 1.90 -21.32 11.82
N THR A 392 1.44 -22.24 10.98
CA THR A 392 2.20 -22.66 9.78
C THR A 392 1.66 -22.09 8.47
N MET A 393 0.69 -21.17 8.53
CA MET A 393 -0.06 -20.65 7.38
C MET A 393 -0.26 -19.12 7.41
N GLY A 394 0.63 -18.37 8.06
CA GLY A 394 0.46 -16.91 8.20
C GLY A 394 -0.60 -16.54 9.23
N ALA A 395 -1.18 -15.33 9.07
CA ALA A 395 -2.21 -14.79 9.97
C ALA A 395 -3.57 -14.78 9.28
N VAL A 396 -4.57 -15.46 9.84
CA VAL A 396 -5.96 -15.32 9.36
C VAL A 396 -6.48 -13.92 9.72
N ASN A 397 -7.25 -13.30 8.84
CA ASN A 397 -7.68 -11.90 8.98
C ASN A 397 -8.50 -11.67 10.26
N GLY A 398 -9.48 -12.53 10.53
CA GLY A 398 -10.32 -12.44 11.72
C GLY A 398 -10.25 -13.70 12.57
N MET A 399 -9.99 -13.53 13.86
CA MET A 399 -10.05 -14.62 14.85
C MET A 399 -10.98 -14.21 15.99
N GLN A 400 -11.93 -15.08 16.36
CA GLN A 400 -12.75 -14.83 17.53
C GLN A 400 -11.92 -14.97 18.81
N PRO A 401 -12.29 -14.32 19.92
CA PRO A 401 -11.53 -14.37 21.18
C PRO A 401 -11.42 -15.77 21.79
N GLN A 402 -12.24 -16.71 21.33
CA GLN A 402 -12.22 -18.12 21.72
C GLN A 402 -11.24 -18.97 20.90
N GLY A 403 -10.52 -18.38 19.94
CA GLY A 403 -9.54 -19.08 19.09
C GLY A 403 -10.14 -19.83 17.89
N VAL A 404 -11.32 -19.39 17.41
CA VAL A 404 -11.97 -19.93 16.21
C VAL A 404 -11.98 -18.86 15.12
N PRO A 405 -11.59 -19.18 13.87
CA PRO A 405 -11.61 -18.20 12.77
C PRO A 405 -12.98 -17.53 12.64
N ASP A 406 -12.97 -16.21 12.46
CA ASP A 406 -14.18 -15.46 12.17
C ASP A 406 -14.69 -15.82 10.77
N ARG A 407 -15.96 -16.20 10.68
CA ARG A 407 -16.64 -16.58 9.44
C ARG A 407 -17.81 -15.66 9.11
N SER A 408 -17.81 -14.45 9.67
CA SER A 408 -18.80 -13.42 9.34
C SER A 408 -18.65 -12.91 7.91
N SER A 409 -17.47 -13.05 7.32
CA SER A 409 -17.19 -12.80 5.91
C SER A 409 -16.29 -13.90 5.34
N VAL A 410 -16.25 -14.02 4.00
CA VAL A 410 -15.19 -14.81 3.35
C VAL A 410 -13.81 -14.23 3.68
N GLN A 411 -13.71 -12.89 3.74
CA GLN A 411 -12.45 -12.20 3.99
C GLN A 411 -11.97 -12.37 5.42
N SER A 412 -12.87 -12.57 6.39
CA SER A 412 -12.46 -12.79 7.78
C SER A 412 -11.84 -14.19 7.98
N ASP A 413 -12.20 -15.18 7.15
CA ASP A 413 -11.67 -16.57 7.19
C ASP A 413 -10.49 -16.78 6.22
N GLU A 414 -10.00 -15.71 5.61
CA GLU A 414 -8.86 -15.70 4.69
C GLU A 414 -7.56 -15.27 5.37
N VAL A 415 -6.45 -15.74 4.82
CA VAL A 415 -5.11 -15.18 5.05
C VAL A 415 -4.76 -14.34 3.83
N TRP A 416 -4.61 -13.03 4.00
CA TRP A 416 -4.15 -12.15 2.93
C TRP A 416 -2.64 -12.04 2.95
N VAL A 417 -1.97 -12.49 1.87
CA VAL A 417 -0.51 -12.62 1.83
C VAL A 417 0.17 -11.28 2.12
N GLY A 418 -0.31 -10.21 1.49
CA GLY A 418 0.27 -8.88 1.69
C GLY A 418 0.01 -8.28 3.08
N VAL A 419 -1.14 -8.60 3.69
CA VAL A 419 -1.43 -8.19 5.08
C VAL A 419 -0.51 -8.92 6.05
N VAL A 420 -0.22 -10.21 5.80
CA VAL A 420 0.73 -10.98 6.62
C VAL A 420 2.12 -10.37 6.60
N TYR A 421 2.62 -9.96 5.42
CA TYR A 421 3.93 -9.32 5.33
C TYR A 421 3.93 -7.92 5.97
N GLY A 422 2.86 -7.13 5.82
CA GLY A 422 2.69 -5.85 6.54
C GLY A 422 2.67 -6.02 8.06
N LEU A 423 1.92 -7.00 8.56
CA LEU A 423 1.89 -7.37 9.98
C LEU A 423 3.26 -7.81 10.48
N ALA A 424 3.97 -8.65 9.72
CA ALA A 424 5.32 -9.07 10.06
C ALA A 424 6.29 -7.88 10.13
N ALA A 425 6.17 -6.92 9.22
CA ALA A 425 6.94 -5.67 9.27
C ALA A 425 6.62 -4.85 10.53
N THR A 426 5.35 -4.79 10.92
CA THR A 426 4.90 -4.11 12.15
C THR A 426 5.48 -4.77 13.40
N MET A 427 5.44 -6.11 13.46
CA MET A 427 6.06 -6.88 14.54
C MET A 427 7.56 -6.59 14.65
N ILE A 428 8.28 -6.56 13.53
CA ILE A 428 9.70 -6.21 13.50
C ILE A 428 9.89 -4.76 13.99
N GLN A 429 9.13 -3.78 13.51
CA GLN A 429 9.26 -2.37 13.96
C GLN A 429 9.06 -2.19 15.46
N GLU A 430 8.24 -3.04 16.10
CA GLU A 430 7.97 -3.01 17.55
C GLU A 430 8.83 -4.00 18.36
N GLY A 431 9.86 -4.59 17.74
CA GLY A 431 10.85 -5.45 18.42
C GLY A 431 10.43 -6.92 18.58
N LEU A 432 9.29 -7.32 18.03
CA LEU A 432 8.80 -8.70 17.97
C LEU A 432 9.34 -9.41 16.71
N THR A 433 10.66 -9.32 16.51
CA THR A 433 11.31 -9.79 15.27
C THR A 433 11.06 -11.28 15.02
N TRP A 434 11.14 -12.11 16.07
CA TRP A 434 10.92 -13.56 15.92
C TRP A 434 9.48 -13.87 15.50
N GLU A 435 8.49 -13.25 16.14
CA GLU A 435 7.08 -13.38 15.81
C GLU A 435 6.81 -12.93 14.37
N GLY A 436 7.42 -11.82 13.93
CA GLY A 436 7.33 -11.31 12.57
C GLY A 436 7.84 -12.32 11.54
N PHE A 437 9.04 -12.87 11.73
CA PHE A 437 9.58 -13.90 10.83
C PHE A 437 8.75 -15.19 10.85
N GLN A 438 8.28 -15.66 12.01
CA GLN A 438 7.43 -16.86 12.07
C GLN A 438 6.11 -16.67 11.32
N THR A 439 5.49 -15.50 11.47
CA THR A 439 4.25 -15.14 10.79
C THR A 439 4.42 -15.14 9.27
N ALA A 440 5.46 -14.47 8.76
CA ALA A 440 5.75 -14.43 7.33
C ALA A 440 6.22 -15.79 6.77
N GLU A 441 7.01 -16.57 7.51
CA GLU A 441 7.50 -17.88 7.08
C GLU A 441 6.34 -18.85 6.83
N GLY A 442 5.36 -18.89 7.74
CA GLY A 442 4.17 -19.72 7.58
C GLY A 442 3.42 -19.41 6.28
N CYS A 443 3.33 -18.13 5.92
CA CYS A 443 2.71 -17.71 4.66
C CYS A 443 3.55 -18.10 3.44
N TYR A 444 4.85 -17.80 3.44
CA TYR A 444 5.75 -18.16 2.36
C TYR A 444 5.70 -19.66 2.07
N ARG A 445 5.88 -20.50 3.09
CA ARG A 445 5.85 -21.97 2.93
C ARG A 445 4.51 -22.46 2.41
N THR A 446 3.41 -21.82 2.82
CA THR A 446 2.09 -22.17 2.31
C THR A 446 1.96 -21.88 0.82
N VAL A 447 2.29 -20.66 0.40
CA VAL A 447 2.20 -20.23 -1.01
C VAL A 447 3.20 -21.00 -1.88
N TRP A 448 4.48 -20.95 -1.54
CA TRP A 448 5.58 -21.40 -2.39
C TRP A 448 5.81 -22.91 -2.33
N GLU A 449 5.71 -23.54 -1.15
CA GLU A 449 6.07 -24.96 -0.98
C GLU A 449 4.85 -25.89 -0.98
N ARG A 450 3.70 -25.47 -0.44
CA ARG A 450 2.53 -26.35 -0.28
C ARG A 450 1.46 -26.18 -1.35
N LEU A 451 1.17 -24.93 -1.76
CA LEU A 451 0.19 -24.62 -2.81
C LEU A 451 0.85 -24.60 -4.19
N GLY A 452 2.17 -24.34 -4.27
CA GLY A 452 2.90 -24.29 -5.53
C GLY A 452 2.58 -23.04 -6.36
N LEU A 453 2.28 -21.92 -5.70
CA LEU A 453 1.88 -20.65 -6.31
C LEU A 453 3.02 -19.63 -6.38
N GLY A 454 4.28 -20.09 -6.37
CA GLY A 454 5.42 -19.21 -6.60
C GLY A 454 5.33 -18.57 -7.99
N PHE A 455 5.64 -17.27 -8.10
CA PHE A 455 5.42 -16.45 -9.29
C PHE A 455 3.94 -16.31 -9.72
N GLN A 456 3.01 -16.65 -8.82
CA GLN A 456 1.57 -16.49 -9.00
C GLN A 456 0.90 -16.18 -7.66
N THR A 457 1.65 -15.57 -6.73
CA THR A 457 1.27 -15.36 -5.34
C THR A 457 -0.13 -14.74 -5.26
N PRO A 458 -1.09 -15.37 -4.56
CA PRO A 458 -2.46 -14.89 -4.51
C PRO A 458 -2.62 -13.69 -3.56
N GLU A 459 -3.75 -12.99 -3.68
CA GLU A 459 -4.24 -12.12 -2.60
C GLU A 459 -4.44 -12.94 -1.33
N ALA A 460 -5.22 -14.02 -1.45
CA ALA A 460 -5.73 -14.73 -0.30
C ALA A 460 -5.72 -16.25 -0.45
N TYR A 461 -5.68 -16.94 0.69
CA TYR A 461 -6.03 -18.35 0.81
C TYR A 461 -6.69 -18.67 2.15
N CYS A 462 -7.40 -19.80 2.21
CA CYS A 462 -8.01 -20.33 3.42
C CYS A 462 -7.32 -21.61 3.88
N GLN A 463 -7.59 -22.04 5.12
CA GLN A 463 -7.04 -23.27 5.70
C GLN A 463 -7.26 -24.52 4.82
N LYS A 464 -8.38 -24.57 4.08
CA LYS A 464 -8.80 -25.73 3.27
C LYS A 464 -8.23 -25.73 1.84
N ARG A 465 -7.09 -25.07 1.59
CA ARG A 465 -6.42 -24.99 0.27
C ARG A 465 -7.29 -24.38 -0.83
N VAL A 466 -8.12 -23.40 -0.47
CA VAL A 466 -8.80 -22.53 -1.43
C VAL A 466 -8.00 -21.23 -1.50
N PHE A 467 -7.77 -20.70 -2.69
CA PHE A 467 -7.09 -19.42 -2.91
C PHE A 467 -7.97 -18.50 -3.78
N ARG A 468 -7.66 -17.20 -3.77
CA ARG A 468 -8.40 -16.17 -4.51
C ARG A 468 -7.42 -15.13 -5.08
N SER A 469 -7.67 -14.72 -6.32
CA SER A 469 -6.91 -13.70 -7.06
C SER A 469 -5.43 -14.03 -7.16
N LEU A 470 -5.07 -14.88 -8.12
CA LEU A 470 -3.67 -15.23 -8.41
C LEU A 470 -2.90 -14.06 -9.02
N ALA A 471 -1.58 -14.09 -8.83
CA ALA A 471 -0.64 -13.07 -9.28
C ALA A 471 -1.14 -11.68 -8.89
N TYR A 472 -0.94 -11.35 -7.62
CA TYR A 472 -1.52 -10.17 -6.98
C TYR A 472 -0.44 -9.18 -6.53
N MET A 473 -0.79 -7.90 -6.42
CA MET A 473 0.16 -6.84 -6.10
C MET A 473 0.51 -6.75 -4.61
N ARG A 474 -0.45 -7.00 -3.72
CA ARG A 474 -0.30 -6.83 -2.26
C ARG A 474 0.92 -7.56 -1.65
N PRO A 475 1.30 -8.79 -2.08
CA PRO A 475 2.50 -9.51 -1.62
C PRO A 475 3.83 -8.75 -1.74
N LEU A 476 3.93 -7.73 -2.60
CA LEU A 476 5.12 -6.85 -2.67
C LEU A 476 5.45 -6.17 -1.33
N SER A 477 4.50 -6.11 -0.41
CA SER A 477 4.67 -5.70 1.00
C SER A 477 5.73 -6.47 1.78
N ILE A 478 6.26 -7.59 1.29
CA ILE A 478 7.46 -8.19 1.88
C ILE A 478 8.64 -7.21 1.99
N TRP A 479 8.69 -6.21 1.10
CA TRP A 479 9.66 -5.12 1.17
C TRP A 479 9.47 -4.20 2.39
N ALA A 480 8.28 -4.16 2.99
CA ALA A 480 8.07 -3.48 4.26
C ALA A 480 8.86 -4.15 5.41
N MET A 481 9.02 -5.48 5.39
CA MET A 481 9.89 -6.17 6.34
C MET A 481 11.35 -5.75 6.15
N GLN A 482 11.79 -5.60 4.90
CA GLN A 482 13.16 -5.16 4.60
C GLN A 482 13.40 -3.73 5.09
N LEU A 483 12.41 -2.83 4.92
CA LEU A 483 12.48 -1.48 5.49
C LEU A 483 12.59 -1.52 7.02
N ALA A 484 11.75 -2.31 7.68
CA ALA A 484 11.75 -2.45 9.14
C ALA A 484 13.12 -2.93 9.68
N LEU A 485 13.73 -3.91 9.03
CA LEU A 485 15.07 -4.43 9.37
C LEU A 485 16.15 -3.37 9.19
N GLN A 486 16.13 -2.64 8.05
CA GLN A 486 17.08 -1.55 7.80
C GLN A 486 16.98 -0.43 8.83
N GLN A 487 15.75 -0.06 9.22
CA GLN A 487 15.50 0.95 10.26
C GLN A 487 15.99 0.48 11.64
N GLN A 488 15.77 -0.79 12.01
CA GLN A 488 16.30 -1.36 13.25
C GLN A 488 17.83 -1.32 13.29
N HIS A 489 18.50 -1.74 12.22
CA HIS A 489 19.97 -1.72 12.12
C HIS A 489 20.52 -0.30 12.28
N LYS A 490 19.95 0.67 11.56
CA LYS A 490 20.33 2.08 11.66
C LYS A 490 20.16 2.64 13.07
N LYS A 491 19.09 2.26 13.78
CA LYS A 491 18.85 2.67 15.18
C LYS A 491 19.90 2.07 16.12
N ALA A 492 20.26 0.80 15.94
CA ALA A 492 21.30 0.13 16.73
C ALA A 492 22.69 0.74 16.51
N GLU A 493 23.04 1.08 15.27
CA GLU A 493 24.30 1.77 14.93
C GLU A 493 24.40 3.14 15.63
N LEU A 494 23.34 3.95 15.56
CA LEU A 494 23.28 5.28 16.21
C LEU A 494 23.35 5.20 17.75
N GLN A 495 22.78 4.16 18.35
CA GLN A 495 22.90 3.94 19.79
C GLN A 495 24.32 3.52 20.20
N THR A 496 24.98 2.71 19.38
CA THR A 496 26.36 2.28 19.61
C THR A 496 27.34 3.43 19.47
N SER A 497 27.16 4.31 18.48
CA SER A 497 28.02 5.49 18.31
C SER A 497 27.89 6.47 19.47
N ARG A 498 26.66 6.73 19.94
CA ARG A 498 26.40 7.60 21.11
C ARG A 498 26.91 7.04 22.44
N ALA A 499 27.17 5.74 22.52
CA ALA A 499 27.75 5.10 23.71
C ALA A 499 29.29 5.11 23.68
N GLN A 500 29.90 5.43 22.53
CA GLN A 500 31.35 5.54 22.35
C GLN A 500 31.87 6.99 22.45
N ASP A 501 30.98 7.97 22.28
CA ASP A 501 31.19 9.40 22.58
C ASP A 501 30.86 9.72 24.05
#